data_AF-A5P8W1-F1
#
_entry.id   AF-A5P8W1-F1
#
_cell.length_a   1.000
_cell.length_b   1.000
_cell.length_c   1.000
_cell.angle_alpha   90.00
_cell.angle_beta   90.00
_cell.angle_gamma   90.00
#
_symmetry.space_group_name_H-M   'P 1'
#
loop_
_entity.id
_entity.type
_entity.pdbx_description
1 polymer ?
#
loop_
_entity_poly.entity_id
_entity_poly.type
_entity_poly.pdbx_seq_one_letter_code
_entity_poly.pdbx_strand_id
1 'polypeptide(L)'
;MYRLPCLALALTLAAACAPQEEEAQDGGETAGPDEQSSPTPDGRPAPDSFAETAWMARAEDGARYVTQFDGDGIYRDLRNGDPWQTGQWSYADGPEGKQLCFNPGEDDGVERCWQPGRIKDGLMIATDPGGRRIELERVTYEAIPDEEGDAQE
;
A
#
# COMPACT_ATOMS: atom_id res chain seq x y z
N MET A 1 26.94 47.96 -24.90
CA MET A 1 26.43 48.91 -23.87
C MET A 1 25.17 48.26 -23.33
N TYR A 2 24.99 47.78 -22.09
CA TYR A 2 25.38 48.15 -20.72
C TYR A 2 25.73 46.84 -19.94
N ARG A 3 26.92 46.70 -19.32
CA ARG A 3 27.28 46.92 -17.89
C ARG A 3 26.56 46.04 -16.85
N LEU A 4 27.28 45.02 -16.34
CA LEU A 4 27.11 44.42 -15.01
C LEU A 4 27.36 45.45 -13.89
N PRO A 5 26.81 45.21 -12.69
CA PRO A 5 27.71 45.08 -11.54
C PRO A 5 27.35 43.92 -10.58
N CYS A 6 28.41 43.28 -10.09
CA CYS A 6 28.48 42.48 -8.87
C CYS A 6 28.01 43.24 -7.62
N LEU A 7 27.43 42.54 -6.64
CA LEU A 7 27.56 42.82 -5.20
C LEU A 7 27.13 41.53 -4.46
N ALA A 8 28.04 40.69 -3.98
CA ALA A 8 28.79 40.76 -2.72
C ALA A 8 27.99 40.31 -1.48
N LEU A 9 28.31 39.06 -1.07
CA LEU A 9 28.51 38.52 0.30
C LEU A 9 27.92 39.25 1.51
N ALA A 10 27.25 38.48 2.38
CA ALA A 10 27.41 38.59 3.83
C ALA A 10 27.23 37.23 4.52
N LEU A 11 28.34 36.61 4.94
CA LEU A 11 28.38 35.60 6.01
C LEU A 11 28.19 36.31 7.36
N THR A 12 27.38 35.74 8.25
CA THR A 12 27.51 35.98 9.70
C THR A 12 27.59 34.64 10.42
N LEU A 13 28.77 34.38 10.98
CA LEU A 13 29.08 33.32 11.92
C LEU A 13 28.74 33.73 13.36
N ALA A 14 28.54 32.69 14.18
CA ALA A 14 28.80 32.56 15.61
C ALA A 14 27.75 33.05 16.62
N ALA A 15 27.17 32.08 17.33
CA ALA A 15 27.28 32.01 18.78
C ALA A 15 27.25 30.55 19.23
N ALA A 16 28.35 30.12 19.85
CA ALA A 16 28.48 28.87 20.55
C ALA A 16 27.83 28.99 21.94
N CYS A 17 27.06 27.99 22.36
CA CYS A 17 26.80 27.74 23.76
C CYS A 17 26.55 26.26 23.97
N ALA A 18 27.47 25.64 24.67
CA ALA A 18 27.38 24.33 25.30
C ALA A 18 28.12 24.47 26.64
N PRO A 19 27.94 23.53 27.59
CA PRO A 19 26.72 23.02 28.18
C PRO A 19 26.54 23.62 29.60
N GLN A 20 25.31 23.61 30.15
CA GLN A 20 25.11 23.83 31.58
C GLN A 20 24.78 22.49 32.22
N GLU A 21 25.80 21.84 32.78
CA GLU A 21 25.63 20.83 33.82
C GLU A 21 25.29 21.57 35.13
N GLU A 22 24.10 21.30 35.66
CA GLU A 22 23.73 21.69 37.02
C GLU A 22 23.24 20.43 37.72
N GLU A 23 24.06 19.93 38.64
CA GLU A 23 23.75 18.78 39.48
C GLU A 23 22.83 19.16 40.65
N ALA A 24 21.85 18.28 40.89
CA ALA A 24 21.28 17.86 42.17
C ALA A 24 20.35 18.79 42.97
N GLN A 25 19.06 18.43 42.96
CA GLN A 25 18.16 18.48 44.13
C GLN A 25 17.03 17.44 43.90
N ASP A 26 17.14 16.27 44.54
CA ASP A 26 16.45 15.87 45.78
C ASP A 26 14.93 15.64 45.63
N GLY A 27 14.53 14.40 45.91
CA GLY A 27 13.17 14.04 46.32
C GLY A 27 12.12 13.94 45.23
N GLY A 28 11.89 12.74 44.69
CA GLY A 28 10.67 12.48 43.93
C GLY A 28 10.62 11.08 43.36
N GLU A 29 9.96 10.18 44.10
CA GLU A 29 9.15 9.06 43.61
C GLU A 29 9.74 8.21 42.47
N THR A 30 10.04 6.95 42.78
CA THR A 30 10.25 5.90 41.78
C THR A 30 8.97 5.72 40.96
N ALA A 31 8.78 6.55 39.94
CA ALA A 31 7.97 6.19 38.78
C ALA A 31 8.75 5.05 38.11
N GLY A 32 8.26 3.82 38.30
CA GLY A 32 8.65 2.71 37.45
C GLY A 32 8.46 3.12 35.98
N PRO A 33 9.16 2.51 35.03
CA PRO A 33 8.89 2.77 33.63
C PRO A 33 7.40 2.44 33.41
N ASP A 34 6.61 3.49 33.20
CA ASP A 34 5.33 3.39 32.52
C ASP A 34 5.67 2.69 31.20
N GLU A 35 5.43 1.38 31.17
CA GLU A 35 5.34 0.61 29.94
C GLU A 35 4.20 1.26 29.16
N GLN A 36 4.59 2.24 28.36
CA GLN A 36 3.76 2.95 27.41
C GLN A 36 3.30 1.88 26.41
N SER A 37 2.21 1.21 26.78
CA SER A 37 1.51 0.24 25.97
C SER A 37 1.01 1.01 24.76
N SER A 38 1.83 1.01 23.71
CA SER A 38 1.42 1.54 22.42
C SER A 38 0.16 0.76 22.02
N PRO A 39 -0.94 1.44 21.64
CA PRO A 39 -2.14 0.73 21.25
C PRO A 39 -1.77 -0.21 20.10
N THR A 40 -2.04 -1.50 20.28
CA THR A 40 -1.86 -2.47 19.21
C THR A 40 -2.80 -2.04 18.08
N PRO A 41 -2.32 -1.92 16.82
CA PRO A 41 -3.17 -1.53 15.71
C PRO A 41 -4.36 -2.48 15.57
N ASP A 42 -5.57 -1.94 15.54
CA ASP A 42 -6.79 -2.72 15.40
C ASP A 42 -6.83 -3.52 14.09
N GLY A 43 -7.51 -4.68 14.14
CA GLY A 43 -7.68 -5.55 12.97
C GLY A 43 -6.48 -6.45 12.69
N ARG A 44 -6.70 -7.45 11.83
CA ARG A 44 -5.63 -8.37 11.40
C ARG A 44 -4.84 -7.77 10.24
N PRO A 45 -3.56 -8.10 10.05
CA PRO A 45 -2.81 -7.65 8.88
C PRO A 45 -3.46 -8.15 7.57
N ALA A 46 -3.11 -7.50 6.46
CA ALA A 46 -3.29 -8.04 5.12
C ALA A 46 -2.60 -9.42 5.02
N PRO A 47 -3.00 -10.30 4.08
CA PRO A 47 -2.33 -11.57 3.92
C PRO A 47 -0.87 -11.38 3.49
N ASP A 48 -0.02 -12.34 3.86
CA ASP A 48 1.39 -12.35 3.47
C ASP A 48 1.59 -12.57 1.95
N SER A 49 0.58 -13.17 1.29
CA SER A 49 0.50 -13.36 -0.16
C SER A 49 -0.94 -13.22 -0.65
N PHE A 50 -1.10 -12.74 -1.89
CA PHE A 50 -2.38 -12.71 -2.59
C PHE A 50 -2.57 -13.91 -3.53
N ALA A 51 -1.55 -14.74 -3.76
CA ALA A 51 -1.66 -15.93 -4.60
C ALA A 51 -2.79 -16.85 -4.13
N GLU A 52 -3.56 -17.36 -5.09
CA GLU A 52 -4.73 -18.23 -4.89
C GLU A 52 -5.79 -17.59 -3.98
N THR A 53 -6.02 -16.28 -4.16
CA THR A 53 -7.07 -15.54 -3.45
C THR A 53 -7.97 -14.76 -4.40
N ALA A 54 -9.16 -14.40 -3.93
CA ALA A 54 -10.07 -13.55 -4.67
C ALA A 54 -10.66 -12.46 -3.76
N TRP A 55 -10.80 -11.26 -4.32
CA TRP A 55 -11.24 -10.07 -3.60
C TRP A 55 -12.28 -9.30 -4.40
N MET A 56 -13.32 -8.83 -3.73
CA MET A 56 -14.44 -8.12 -4.34
C MET A 56 -14.46 -6.65 -3.92
N ALA A 57 -14.51 -5.76 -4.90
CA ALA A 57 -14.81 -4.35 -4.74
C ALA A 57 -16.19 -4.03 -5.32
N ARG A 58 -16.88 -3.07 -4.70
CA ARG A 58 -18.16 -2.56 -5.19
C ARG A 58 -18.00 -1.12 -5.64
N ALA A 59 -18.41 -0.83 -6.87
CA ALA A 59 -18.44 0.53 -7.39
C ALA A 59 -19.76 1.25 -7.03
N GLU A 60 -19.77 2.57 -7.21
CA GLU A 60 -20.93 3.44 -6.95
C GLU A 60 -22.15 3.08 -7.81
N ASP A 61 -21.93 2.57 -9.01
CA ASP A 61 -22.98 2.07 -9.92
C ASP A 61 -23.54 0.70 -9.50
N GLY A 62 -23.05 0.14 -8.40
CA GLY A 62 -23.42 -1.18 -7.88
C GLY A 62 -22.68 -2.34 -8.54
N ALA A 63 -21.85 -2.09 -9.56
CA ALA A 63 -21.07 -3.13 -10.21
C ALA A 63 -20.13 -3.81 -9.21
N ARG A 64 -20.01 -5.12 -9.34
CA ARG A 64 -19.12 -5.97 -8.56
C ARG A 64 -17.90 -6.27 -9.40
N TYR A 65 -16.74 -5.87 -8.91
CA TYR A 65 -15.45 -6.24 -9.49
C TYR A 65 -14.86 -7.32 -8.62
N VAL A 66 -14.59 -8.49 -9.18
CA VAL A 66 -13.90 -9.57 -8.48
C VAL A 66 -12.56 -9.77 -9.16
N THR A 67 -11.49 -9.57 -8.40
CA THR A 67 -10.13 -9.87 -8.82
C THR A 67 -9.74 -11.22 -8.25
N GLN A 68 -9.38 -12.15 -9.12
CA GLN A 68 -8.73 -13.41 -8.75
C GLN A 68 -7.23 -13.28 -8.98
N PHE A 69 -6.44 -13.76 -8.04
CA PHE A 69 -4.98 -13.75 -8.10
C PHE A 69 -4.50 -15.19 -8.19
N ASP A 70 -4.06 -15.60 -9.37
CA ASP A 70 -3.58 -16.94 -9.63
C ASP A 70 -2.14 -17.11 -9.08
N GLY A 71 -1.76 -18.34 -8.77
CA GLY A 71 -0.47 -18.66 -8.15
C GLY A 71 0.75 -18.44 -9.05
N ASP A 72 0.53 -18.35 -10.36
CA ASP A 72 1.54 -18.10 -11.39
C ASP A 72 1.84 -16.60 -11.62
N GLY A 73 1.12 -15.71 -10.93
CA GLY A 73 1.28 -14.26 -11.07
C GLY A 73 0.30 -13.62 -12.07
N ILE A 74 -0.68 -14.36 -12.58
CA ILE A 74 -1.77 -13.82 -13.39
C ILE A 74 -2.92 -13.35 -12.48
N TYR A 75 -3.53 -12.21 -12.80
CA TYR A 75 -4.80 -11.83 -12.19
C TYR A 75 -5.90 -11.81 -13.24
N ARG A 76 -7.12 -12.11 -12.80
CA ARG A 76 -8.31 -12.11 -13.63
C ARG A 76 -9.38 -11.26 -12.96
N ASP A 77 -9.77 -10.20 -13.63
CA ASP A 77 -10.87 -9.35 -13.19
C ASP A 77 -12.17 -9.76 -13.87
N LEU A 78 -13.21 -9.90 -13.04
CA LEU A 78 -14.58 -10.12 -13.46
C LEU A 78 -15.40 -8.88 -13.13
N ARG A 79 -16.21 -8.38 -14.07
CA ARG A 79 -17.23 -7.35 -13.82
C ARG A 79 -18.60 -8.00 -13.84
N ASN A 80 -19.25 -8.05 -12.69
CA ASN A 80 -20.55 -8.72 -12.49
C ASN A 80 -20.56 -10.21 -12.87
N GLY A 81 -19.39 -10.87 -12.80
CA GLY A 81 -19.20 -12.27 -13.15
C GLY A 81 -18.67 -12.50 -14.57
N ASP A 82 -18.75 -11.51 -15.45
CA ASP A 82 -18.21 -11.60 -16.80
C ASP A 82 -16.71 -11.25 -16.82
N PRO A 83 -15.87 -11.97 -17.58
CA PRO A 83 -14.48 -11.60 -17.81
C PRO A 83 -14.35 -10.15 -18.28
N TRP A 84 -13.45 -9.40 -17.65
CA TRP A 84 -13.28 -7.98 -17.94
C TRP A 84 -11.84 -7.61 -18.29
N GLN A 85 -10.86 -8.07 -17.51
CA GLN A 85 -9.44 -7.75 -17.72
C GLN A 85 -8.57 -8.88 -17.19
N THR A 86 -7.40 -9.07 -17.78
CA THR A 86 -6.36 -9.96 -17.28
C THR A 86 -5.00 -9.27 -17.32
N GLY A 87 -4.04 -9.76 -16.56
CA GLY A 87 -2.67 -9.29 -16.61
C GLY A 87 -1.80 -9.91 -15.53
N GLN A 88 -0.64 -9.30 -15.30
CA GLN A 88 0.28 -9.73 -14.26
C GLN A 88 0.03 -8.94 -12.97
N TRP A 89 0.23 -9.58 -11.83
CA TRP A 89 0.25 -8.91 -10.53
C TRP A 89 1.56 -9.14 -9.80
N SER A 90 1.87 -8.23 -8.87
CA SER A 90 2.99 -8.38 -7.95
C SER A 90 2.61 -7.90 -6.55
N TYR A 91 3.23 -8.50 -5.54
CA TYR A 91 3.08 -8.08 -4.15
C TYR A 91 4.44 -8.05 -3.47
N ALA A 92 4.96 -6.85 -3.24
CA ALA A 92 6.33 -6.63 -2.77
C ALA A 92 6.40 -5.49 -1.76
N ASP A 93 7.53 -5.34 -1.08
CA ASP A 93 7.75 -4.20 -0.18
C ASP A 93 7.91 -2.91 -1.00
N GLY A 94 7.15 -1.89 -0.64
CA GLY A 94 7.18 -0.53 -1.21
C GLY A 94 7.51 0.53 -0.15
N PRO A 95 7.47 1.83 -0.51
CA PRO A 95 7.94 2.92 0.34
C PRO A 95 7.22 3.05 1.69
N GLU A 96 5.93 2.68 1.72
CA GLU A 96 5.05 2.84 2.89
C GLU A 96 4.56 1.48 3.45
N GLY A 97 5.15 0.38 2.99
CA GLY A 97 4.74 -0.99 3.31
C GLY A 97 4.53 -1.83 2.07
N LYS A 98 3.92 -3.01 2.22
CA LYS A 98 3.66 -3.90 1.08
C LYS A 98 2.72 -3.25 0.06
N GLN A 99 3.00 -3.46 -1.21
CA GLN A 99 2.32 -2.85 -2.34
C GLN A 99 1.89 -3.95 -3.32
N LEU A 100 0.61 -3.95 -3.65
CA LEU A 100 -0.04 -4.82 -4.63
C LEU A 100 -0.17 -4.05 -5.94
N CYS A 101 0.55 -4.45 -6.97
CA CYS A 101 0.54 -3.79 -8.28
C CYS A 101 -0.07 -4.68 -9.35
N PHE A 102 -0.87 -4.06 -10.20
CA PHE A 102 -1.52 -4.63 -11.37
C PHE A 102 -0.83 -4.10 -12.62
N ASN A 103 -0.32 -5.01 -13.44
CA ASN A 103 0.31 -4.76 -14.73
C ASN A 103 -0.59 -5.40 -15.80
N PRO A 104 -1.61 -4.69 -16.29
CA PRO A 104 -2.45 -5.23 -17.36
C PRO A 104 -1.65 -5.36 -18.67
N GLY A 105 -2.18 -6.11 -19.64
CA GLY A 105 -1.58 -6.24 -20.97
C GLY A 105 -1.46 -4.89 -21.69
N GLU A 106 -0.61 -4.79 -22.73
CA GLU A 106 -0.33 -3.51 -23.41
C GLU A 106 -1.58 -2.82 -23.99
N ASP A 107 -2.59 -3.60 -24.35
CA ASP A 107 -3.87 -3.11 -24.90
C ASP A 107 -4.97 -2.95 -23.84
N ASP A 108 -4.71 -3.37 -22.60
CA ASP A 108 -5.69 -3.44 -21.53
C ASP A 108 -5.31 -2.49 -20.39
N GLY A 109 -6.18 -1.55 -20.04
CA GLY A 109 -6.06 -0.77 -18.80
C GLY A 109 -4.78 0.06 -18.62
N VAL A 110 -4.49 0.41 -17.37
CA VAL A 110 -3.29 1.15 -16.97
C VAL A 110 -2.75 0.52 -15.70
N GLU A 111 -1.43 0.50 -15.53
CA GLU A 111 -0.80 0.05 -14.29
C GLU A 111 -1.38 0.79 -13.07
N ARG A 112 -1.68 0.01 -12.02
CA ARG A 112 -2.21 0.53 -10.75
C ARG A 112 -1.62 -0.22 -9.58
N CYS A 113 -1.17 0.51 -8.58
CA CYS A 113 -0.71 -0.06 -7.33
C CYS A 113 -1.58 0.37 -6.16
N TRP A 114 -1.73 -0.52 -5.20
CA TRP A 114 -2.50 -0.34 -3.99
C TRP A 114 -1.68 -0.80 -2.79
N GLN A 115 -1.78 -0.09 -1.68
CA GLN A 115 -1.28 -0.51 -0.38
C GLN A 115 -2.40 -1.19 0.40
N PRO A 116 -2.31 -2.51 0.66
CA PRO A 116 -3.29 -3.22 1.48
C PRO A 116 -3.22 -2.77 2.94
N GLY A 117 -4.38 -2.37 3.48
CA GLY A 117 -4.54 -2.05 4.90
C GLY A 117 -4.81 -3.28 5.76
N ARG A 118 -5.06 -3.04 7.05
CA ARG A 118 -5.53 -4.08 7.97
C ARG A 118 -6.97 -4.46 7.64
N ILE A 119 -7.30 -5.72 7.88
CA ILE A 119 -8.66 -6.25 7.70
C ILE A 119 -9.42 -6.06 9.02
N LYS A 120 -10.57 -5.40 8.94
CA LYS A 120 -11.51 -5.18 10.04
C LYS A 120 -12.91 -5.53 9.58
N ASP A 121 -13.65 -6.29 10.39
CA ASP A 121 -15.03 -6.70 10.08
C ASP A 121 -15.18 -7.39 8.71
N GLY A 122 -14.16 -8.15 8.28
CA GLY A 122 -14.13 -8.85 6.99
C GLY A 122 -13.70 -8.00 5.79
N LEU A 123 -13.54 -6.69 5.97
CA LEU A 123 -13.19 -5.74 4.92
C LEU A 123 -11.74 -5.28 5.05
N MET A 124 -11.06 -5.17 3.92
CA MET A 124 -9.74 -4.54 3.81
C MET A 124 -9.89 -3.21 3.10
N ILE A 125 -9.24 -2.16 3.61
CA ILE A 125 -9.08 -0.91 2.88
C ILE A 125 -7.77 -0.95 2.12
N ALA A 126 -7.82 -0.81 0.79
CA ALA A 126 -6.63 -0.64 -0.03
C ALA A 126 -6.52 0.83 -0.48
N THR A 127 -5.31 1.40 -0.42
CA THR A 127 -5.08 2.83 -0.73
C THR A 127 -4.10 2.98 -1.87
N ASP A 128 -4.41 3.78 -2.90
CA ASP A 128 -3.46 4.07 -3.98
C ASP A 128 -2.51 5.24 -3.62
N PRO A 129 -1.42 5.47 -4.36
CA PRO A 129 -0.50 6.57 -4.10
C PRO A 129 -1.12 7.98 -4.16
N GLY A 130 -2.29 8.13 -4.79
CA GLY A 130 -3.08 9.36 -4.81
C GLY A 130 -3.97 9.55 -3.58
N GLY A 131 -3.96 8.60 -2.65
CA GLY A 131 -4.77 8.59 -1.43
C GLY A 131 -6.21 8.12 -1.63
N ARG A 132 -6.57 7.64 -2.83
CA ARG A 132 -7.89 7.05 -3.06
C ARG A 132 -7.97 5.69 -2.35
N ARG A 133 -9.14 5.40 -1.79
CA ARG A 133 -9.39 4.19 -1.00
C ARG A 133 -10.47 3.34 -1.65
N ILE A 134 -10.30 2.03 -1.58
CA ILE A 134 -11.31 1.03 -1.95
C ILE A 134 -11.49 0.02 -0.83
N GLU A 135 -12.70 -0.48 -0.70
CA GLU A 135 -13.04 -1.58 0.20
C GLU A 135 -12.95 -2.90 -0.56
N LEU A 136 -12.28 -3.88 0.03
CA LEU A 136 -12.12 -5.22 -0.52
C LEU A 136 -12.69 -6.24 0.47
N GLU A 137 -13.66 -7.02 0.01
CA GLU A 137 -14.19 -8.19 0.70
C GLU A 137 -13.51 -9.44 0.17
N ARG A 138 -13.07 -10.34 1.06
CA ARG A 138 -12.52 -11.62 0.61
C ARG A 138 -13.65 -12.53 0.13
N VAL A 139 -13.51 -13.07 -1.09
CA VAL A 139 -14.45 -14.03 -1.66
C VAL A 139 -13.76 -15.36 -1.96
N THR A 140 -14.53 -16.38 -2.30
CA THR A 140 -14.01 -17.69 -2.71
C THR A 140 -13.19 -17.54 -3.98
N TYR A 141 -11.98 -18.08 -3.97
CA TYR A 141 -11.14 -18.25 -5.15
C TYR A 141 -11.53 -19.54 -5.86
N GLU A 142 -11.69 -19.47 -7.18
CA GLU A 142 -11.96 -20.62 -8.04
C GLU A 142 -10.97 -20.58 -9.21
N ALA A 143 -10.01 -21.53 -9.21
CA ALA A 143 -9.04 -21.62 -10.29
C ALA A 143 -9.76 -21.78 -11.64
N ILE A 144 -9.53 -20.85 -12.56
CA ILE A 144 -10.01 -20.94 -13.93
C ILE A 144 -8.94 -21.67 -14.73
N PRO A 145 -9.25 -22.78 -15.42
CA PRO A 145 -8.28 -23.47 -16.24
C PRO A 145 -7.76 -22.53 -17.33
N ASP A 146 -6.44 -22.56 -17.56
CA ASP A 146 -5.85 -21.86 -18.70
C ASP A 146 -6.38 -22.48 -19.98
N GLU A 147 -6.92 -21.66 -20.88
CA GLU A 147 -7.27 -22.10 -22.23
C GLU A 147 -6.00 -22.26 -23.08
N GLU A 148 -5.08 -23.12 -22.65
CA GLU A 148 -3.94 -23.57 -23.45
C GLU A 148 -4.22 -25.00 -23.96
N GLY A 149 -4.76 -25.08 -25.18
CA GLY A 149 -4.44 -26.19 -26.08
C GLY A 149 -5.53 -27.23 -26.38
N ASP A 150 -6.66 -26.82 -26.96
CA ASP A 150 -7.44 -27.70 -27.85
C ASP A 150 -7.39 -27.14 -29.29
N ALA A 151 -6.20 -27.18 -29.88
CA ALA A 151 -6.03 -27.16 -31.34
C ALA A 151 -5.23 -28.41 -31.74
N GLN A 152 -5.92 -29.55 -31.73
CA GLN A 152 -5.48 -30.75 -32.42
C GLN A 152 -6.60 -31.20 -33.35
N GLU A 153 -6.54 -30.78 -34.62
CA GLU A 153 -6.90 -31.60 -35.79
C GLU A 153 -6.06 -31.16 -37.01
#